data_AF-A0A7S0Q7M6-F1
#
_entry.id   AF-A0A7S0Q7M6-F1
#
_cell.length_a   1.000
_cell.length_b   1.000
_cell.length_c   1.000
_cell.angle_alpha   90.00
_cell.angle_beta   90.00
_cell.angle_gamma   90.00
#
_symmetry.space_group_name_H-M   'P 1'
#
loop_
_entity.id
_entity.type
_entity.pdbx_description
1 polymer ?
#
loop_
_entity_poly.entity_id
_entity_poly.type
_entity_poly.pdbx_seq_one_letter_code
_entity_poly.pdbx_strand_id
1 'polypeptide(L)'
;IRSRIEPVRTGILGLPPVHHARCLLPLRVAQLLRADPQLVGAVCASFQARDAAGMRAAARLPRFSPRTSELVFTRVAFSRCMYAQLVAQKFLPPGDSGFDISKANLRDRSALSIGAKLTFGMELLCLVPDAAVAEQSERPADMAAASSDQGALQVAGLLDREDDRRWQRFISVLEGRSFFRGELPGSELHTRFLREAERAYLSEPPRRSGVPWRESRTSQALQLLADSERLPAPREFASDASTLPPDDSTSWMALSEEELEKTLRGHAAAAESSESGDRPAPTDRAAADGDADREAERLRREAERLGEVARSVGDFVGARAGHQRGEG
;
A
#
# COMPACT_ATOMS: atom_id res chain seq x y z
N ILE A 1 14.18 22.83 -15.24
CA ILE A 1 13.35 21.60 -15.33
C ILE A 1 14.16 20.36 -14.91
N ARG A 2 15.38 20.14 -15.44
CA ARG A 2 16.26 19.04 -15.01
C ARG A 2 16.71 19.07 -13.54
N SER A 3 16.74 20.23 -12.87
CA SER A 3 17.11 20.36 -11.45
C SER A 3 15.98 20.09 -10.44
N ARG A 4 14.74 19.85 -10.89
CA ARG A 4 13.59 19.50 -10.00
C ARG A 4 13.22 18.02 -10.03
N ILE A 5 13.86 17.25 -10.90
CA ILE A 5 13.68 15.79 -11.04
C ILE A 5 14.84 15.03 -10.34
N GLU A 6 15.88 15.75 -9.91
CA GLU A 6 17.09 15.19 -9.29
C GLU A 6 16.85 14.37 -7.99
N PRO A 7 15.91 14.66 -7.08
CA PRO A 7 15.71 13.78 -5.94
C PRO A 7 14.95 12.49 -6.28
N VAL A 8 14.52 12.31 -7.54
CA VAL A 8 13.98 11.03 -8.05
C VAL A 8 15.11 10.16 -8.66
N ARG A 9 16.31 10.72 -8.86
CA ARG A 9 17.45 10.00 -9.47
C ARG A 9 18.47 9.43 -8.48
N THR A 10 18.49 9.89 -7.23
CA THR A 10 19.52 9.45 -6.25
C THR A 10 19.10 8.31 -5.32
N GLY A 11 17.95 7.66 -5.55
CA GLY A 11 17.59 6.44 -4.83
C GLY A 11 16.89 5.49 -5.77
N ILE A 12 17.59 4.43 -6.20
CA ILE A 12 17.07 3.18 -6.78
C ILE A 12 15.81 3.39 -7.63
N LEU A 13 15.98 3.58 -8.94
CA LEU A 13 14.96 3.67 -9.99
C LEU A 13 13.60 3.04 -9.58
N GLY A 14 12.61 3.89 -9.30
CA GLY A 14 11.19 3.50 -9.26
C GLY A 14 10.53 3.31 -7.90
N LEU A 15 11.22 3.56 -6.77
CA LEU A 15 10.56 3.50 -5.45
C LEU A 15 9.85 4.83 -5.11
N PRO A 16 8.62 4.79 -4.53
CA PRO A 16 7.88 5.98 -4.17
C PRO A 16 8.63 6.80 -3.10
N PRO A 17 8.54 8.13 -3.10
CA PRO A 17 9.22 8.97 -2.13
C PRO A 17 8.83 8.61 -0.69
N VAL A 18 9.85 8.39 0.15
CA VAL A 18 9.71 8.06 1.57
C VAL A 18 9.66 9.35 2.40
N HIS A 19 8.93 9.31 3.51
CA HIS A 19 8.86 10.34 4.55
C HIS A 19 9.03 9.68 5.91
N HIS A 20 9.92 10.21 6.73
CA HIS A 20 10.15 9.72 8.08
C HIS A 20 9.57 10.69 9.11
N ALA A 21 8.85 10.14 10.08
CA ALA A 21 8.32 10.90 11.20
C ALA A 21 8.53 10.15 12.51
N ARG A 22 8.86 10.89 13.56
CA ARG A 22 8.88 10.40 14.94
C ARG A 22 7.44 10.26 15.42
N CYS A 23 7.12 9.05 15.85
CA CYS A 23 5.82 8.68 16.38
C CYS A 23 6.00 8.21 17.82
N LEU A 24 5.07 8.58 18.70
CA LEU A 24 5.04 8.10 20.07
C LEU A 24 4.08 6.91 20.13
N LEU A 25 4.63 5.71 20.28
CA LEU A 25 3.92 4.44 20.09
C LEU A 25 4.02 3.56 21.34
N PRO A 26 3.02 2.73 21.64
CA PRO A 26 3.20 1.66 22.62
C PRO A 26 4.36 0.76 22.21
N LEU A 27 5.20 0.38 23.16
CA LEU A 27 6.39 -0.46 22.98
C LEU A 27 6.13 -1.66 22.06
N ARG A 28 5.01 -2.37 22.26
CA ARG A 28 4.65 -3.53 21.42
C ARG A 28 4.46 -3.16 19.95
N VAL A 29 3.79 -2.05 19.66
CA VAL A 29 3.61 -1.57 18.27
C VAL A 29 4.96 -1.17 17.67
N ALA A 30 5.80 -0.48 18.45
CA ALA A 30 7.14 -0.11 18.02
C ALA A 30 8.00 -1.34 17.66
N GLN A 31 7.89 -2.42 18.44
CA GLN A 31 8.56 -3.69 18.14
C GLN A 31 8.08 -4.33 16.84
N LEU A 32 6.77 -4.41 16.63
CA LEU A 32 6.21 -4.98 15.41
C LEU A 32 6.66 -4.20 14.16
N LEU A 33 6.60 -2.87 14.21
CA LEU A 33 7.01 -2.02 13.09
C LEU A 33 8.53 -2.04 12.84
N ARG A 34 9.34 -2.30 13.88
CA ARG A 34 10.79 -2.49 13.72
C ARG A 34 11.12 -3.86 13.14
N ALA A 35 10.37 -4.90 13.53
CA ALA A 35 10.55 -6.25 13.02
C ALA A 35 10.10 -6.38 11.56
N ASP A 36 8.95 -5.79 11.21
CA ASP A 36 8.46 -5.70 9.82
C ASP A 36 7.98 -4.27 9.52
N PRO A 37 8.84 -3.41 8.93
CA PRO A 37 8.47 -2.08 8.48
C PRO A 37 7.40 -2.05 7.40
N GLN A 38 7.20 -3.14 6.66
CA GLN A 38 6.20 -3.22 5.60
C GLN A 38 4.76 -3.27 6.17
N LEU A 39 4.61 -3.56 7.47
CA LEU A 39 3.33 -3.47 8.18
C LEU A 39 2.75 -2.06 8.18
N VAL A 40 3.58 -1.01 8.10
CA VAL A 40 3.12 0.40 8.10
C VAL A 40 2.06 0.63 7.02
N GLY A 41 2.25 0.08 5.82
CA GLY A 41 1.28 0.22 4.73
C GLY A 41 -0.06 -0.44 5.04
N ALA A 42 -0.04 -1.64 5.62
CA ALA A 42 -1.26 -2.36 6.00
C ALA A 42 -1.99 -1.65 7.17
N VAL A 43 -1.26 -1.18 8.16
CA VAL A 43 -1.76 -0.39 9.29
C VAL A 43 -2.43 0.89 8.81
N CYS A 44 -1.79 1.65 7.92
CA CYS A 44 -2.35 2.87 7.34
C CYS A 44 -3.65 2.55 6.57
N ALA A 45 -3.64 1.49 5.76
CA ALA A 45 -4.81 1.09 4.98
C ALA A 45 -5.98 0.64 5.86
N SER A 46 -5.72 -0.12 6.93
CA SER A 46 -6.73 -0.54 7.91
C SER A 46 -7.30 0.66 8.66
N PHE A 47 -6.46 1.62 9.05
CA PHE A 47 -6.94 2.84 9.68
C PHE A 47 -7.79 3.70 8.75
N GLN A 48 -7.42 3.79 7.46
CA GLN A 48 -8.20 4.53 6.47
C GLN A 48 -9.55 3.88 6.17
N ALA A 49 -9.58 2.55 6.10
CA ALA A 49 -10.79 1.76 5.85
C ALA A 49 -11.63 1.51 7.11
N ARG A 50 -11.32 2.17 8.24
CA ARG A 50 -12.00 1.96 9.52
C ARG A 50 -13.48 2.28 9.42
N ASP A 51 -14.29 1.47 10.07
CA ASP A 51 -15.71 1.67 10.24
C ASP A 51 -16.06 1.91 11.73
N ALA A 52 -17.31 2.25 12.00
CA ALA A 52 -17.75 2.52 13.37
C ALA A 52 -17.70 1.28 14.26
N ALA A 53 -17.91 0.06 13.71
CA ALA A 53 -17.86 -1.16 14.50
C ALA A 53 -16.43 -1.53 14.87
N GLY A 54 -15.50 -1.51 13.91
CA GLY A 54 -14.08 -1.72 14.15
C GLY A 54 -13.51 -0.73 15.16
N MET A 55 -13.87 0.55 15.06
CA MET A 55 -13.42 1.55 16.03
C MET A 55 -13.99 1.35 17.44
N ARG A 56 -15.23 0.84 17.57
CA ARG A 56 -15.80 0.46 18.87
C ARG A 56 -15.06 -0.74 19.47
N ALA A 57 -14.76 -1.76 18.67
CA ALA A 57 -13.98 -2.92 19.12
C ALA A 57 -12.54 -2.53 19.51
N ALA A 58 -11.93 -1.60 18.78
CA ALA A 58 -10.59 -1.10 19.05
C ALA A 58 -10.53 -0.02 20.15
N ALA A 59 -11.66 0.45 20.69
CA ALA A 59 -11.72 1.67 21.52
C ALA A 59 -10.79 1.63 22.75
N ARG A 60 -10.59 0.45 23.34
CA ARG A 60 -9.74 0.22 24.52
C ARG A 60 -8.36 -0.34 24.18
N LEU A 61 -8.07 -0.60 22.90
CA LEU A 61 -6.82 -1.18 22.42
C LEU A 61 -6.40 -2.42 23.23
N PRO A 62 -7.19 -3.50 23.21
CA PRO A 62 -6.94 -4.66 24.08
C PRO A 62 -5.54 -5.27 23.92
N ARG A 63 -4.93 -5.19 22.73
CA ARG A 63 -3.58 -5.72 22.48
C ARG A 63 -2.48 -4.69 22.66
N PHE A 64 -2.78 -3.43 22.36
CA PHE A 64 -1.79 -2.36 22.24
C PHE A 64 -2.09 -1.14 23.13
N SER A 65 -2.68 -1.36 24.31
CA SER A 65 -3.07 -0.26 25.20
C SER A 65 -1.84 0.51 25.73
N PRO A 66 -1.78 1.85 25.57
CA PRO A 66 -0.84 2.73 26.26
C PRO A 66 -0.93 2.70 27.79
N ARG A 67 -2.02 2.16 28.37
CA ARG A 67 -2.16 2.03 29.82
C ARG A 67 -1.35 0.87 30.39
N THR A 68 -1.15 -0.16 29.58
CA THR A 68 -0.42 -1.38 29.97
C THR A 68 0.98 -1.44 29.37
N SER A 69 1.24 -0.65 28.32
CA SER A 69 2.53 -0.56 27.65
C SER A 69 3.07 0.86 27.72
N GLU A 70 4.36 0.97 28.04
CA GLU A 70 5.08 2.25 27.94
C GLU A 70 5.02 2.80 26.50
N LEU A 71 4.93 4.12 26.39
CA LEU A 71 5.02 4.85 25.13
C LEU A 71 6.47 5.20 24.84
N VAL A 72 6.96 4.81 23.67
CA VAL A 72 8.35 5.03 23.25
C VAL A 72 8.40 5.81 21.94
N PHE A 73 9.42 6.66 21.80
CA PHE A 73 9.64 7.36 20.54
C PHE A 73 10.21 6.39 19.51
N THR A 74 9.59 6.36 18.33
CA THR A 74 10.00 5.50 17.22
C THR A 74 10.00 6.31 15.93
N ARG A 75 11.09 6.24 15.16
CA ARG A 75 11.16 6.82 13.83
C ARG A 75 10.54 5.83 12.83
N VAL A 76 9.42 6.21 12.24
CA VAL A 76 8.68 5.36 11.29
C VAL A 76 8.83 5.93 9.88
N ALA A 77 9.05 5.05 8.90
CA ALA A 77 9.12 5.39 7.48
C ALA A 77 7.76 5.14 6.81
N PHE A 78 7.30 6.11 6.03
CA PHE A 78 6.05 6.08 5.28
C PHE A 78 6.31 6.41 3.81
N SER A 79 5.41 6.02 2.92
CA SER A 79 5.31 6.78 1.66
C SER A 79 4.74 8.17 1.96
N ARG A 80 5.12 9.18 1.15
CA ARG A 80 4.52 10.52 1.27
C ARG A 80 2.99 10.47 1.23
N CYS A 81 2.41 9.66 0.34
CA CYS A 81 0.96 9.50 0.24
C CYS A 81 0.34 8.99 1.55
N MET A 82 0.88 7.91 2.13
CA MET A 82 0.38 7.35 3.39
C MET A 82 0.48 8.35 4.54
N TYR A 83 1.59 9.07 4.63
CA TYR A 83 1.77 10.10 5.66
C TYR A 83 0.74 11.23 5.51
N ALA A 84 0.55 11.76 4.30
CA ALA A 84 -0.46 12.79 4.03
C ALA A 84 -1.87 12.30 4.40
N GLN A 85 -2.22 11.07 4.02
CA GLN A 85 -3.52 10.48 4.36
C GLN A 85 -3.73 10.39 5.87
N LEU A 86 -2.70 10.00 6.63
CA LEU A 86 -2.77 9.98 8.09
C LEU A 86 -2.92 11.39 8.68
N VAL A 87 -2.14 12.37 8.22
CA VAL A 87 -2.17 13.74 8.75
C VAL A 87 -3.51 14.42 8.45
N ALA A 88 -4.03 14.28 7.23
CA ALA A 88 -5.27 14.92 6.79
C ALA A 88 -6.50 14.42 7.56
N GLN A 89 -6.48 13.18 8.04
CA GLN A 89 -7.59 12.62 8.79
C GLN A 89 -7.63 13.16 10.23
N LYS A 90 -8.68 13.91 10.56
CA LYS A 90 -8.99 14.30 11.93
C LYS A 90 -9.38 13.05 12.72
N PHE A 91 -8.63 12.77 13.78
CA PHE A 91 -8.88 11.65 14.67
C PHE A 91 -8.60 12.07 16.09
N LEU A 92 -9.61 11.90 16.95
CA LEU A 92 -9.48 12.03 18.38
C LEU A 92 -9.60 10.63 18.98
N PRO A 93 -8.56 10.11 19.63
CA PRO A 93 -8.63 8.84 20.33
C PRO A 93 -9.74 8.87 21.39
N PRO A 94 -10.51 7.78 21.57
CA PRO A 94 -11.42 7.64 22.70
C PRO A 94 -10.70 7.90 24.03
N GLY A 95 -11.34 8.57 24.99
CA GLY A 95 -10.71 8.91 26.28
C GLY A 95 -10.21 7.69 27.06
N ASP A 96 -10.88 6.54 26.88
CA ASP A 96 -10.49 5.28 27.53
C ASP A 96 -9.23 4.66 26.93
N SER A 97 -8.83 5.06 25.71
CA SER A 97 -7.71 4.46 24.98
C SER A 97 -6.33 4.72 25.60
N GLY A 98 -6.21 5.69 26.52
CA GLY A 98 -4.93 6.05 27.14
C GLY A 98 -4.09 7.04 26.33
N PHE A 99 -4.55 7.47 25.16
CA PHE A 99 -3.91 8.54 24.38
C PHE A 99 -4.44 9.92 24.77
N ASP A 100 -3.77 10.57 25.73
CA ASP A 100 -4.14 11.91 26.20
C ASP A 100 -3.49 13.03 25.35
N ILE A 101 -4.02 13.28 24.15
CA ILE A 101 -3.48 14.31 23.22
C ILE A 101 -3.51 15.73 23.81
N SER A 102 -4.50 16.03 24.67
CA SER A 102 -4.66 17.35 25.29
C SER A 102 -3.59 17.66 26.34
N LYS A 103 -3.10 16.65 27.05
CA LYS A 103 -2.06 16.78 28.08
C LYS A 103 -0.65 16.74 27.51
N ALA A 104 -0.50 16.26 26.27
CA ALA A 104 0.79 16.20 25.61
C ALA A 104 1.37 17.60 25.36
N ASN A 105 2.69 17.71 25.54
CA ASN A 105 3.45 18.89 25.18
C ASN A 105 3.18 19.27 23.71
N LEU A 106 3.21 20.57 23.41
CA LEU A 106 2.93 21.07 22.06
C LEU A 106 3.82 20.41 21.00
N ARG A 107 5.08 20.11 21.36
CA ARG A 107 6.09 19.48 20.50
C ARG A 107 5.78 18.01 20.19
N ASP A 108 5.23 17.28 21.17
CA ASP A 108 5.01 15.83 21.06
C ASP A 108 3.60 15.51 20.57
N ARG A 109 2.70 16.50 20.52
CA ARG A 109 1.31 16.33 20.11
C ARG A 109 1.16 15.72 18.72
N SER A 110 2.01 16.13 17.77
CA SER A 110 2.00 15.57 16.42
C SER A 110 2.44 14.09 16.42
N ALA A 111 3.54 13.79 17.12
CA ALA A 111 4.05 12.44 17.26
C ALA A 111 3.07 11.49 17.97
N LEU A 112 2.36 11.99 18.99
CA LEU A 112 1.32 11.25 19.70
C LEU A 112 0.05 11.07 18.85
N SER A 113 -0.34 12.07 18.06
CA SER A 113 -1.50 11.96 17.17
C SER A 113 -1.27 10.90 16.08
N ILE A 114 -0.12 10.95 15.40
CA ILE A 114 0.24 9.95 14.39
C ILE A 114 0.43 8.58 15.04
N GLY A 115 1.05 8.53 16.23
CA GLY A 115 1.23 7.32 17.01
C GLY A 115 -0.09 6.65 17.41
N ALA A 116 -1.08 7.44 17.83
CA ALA A 116 -2.42 6.94 18.11
C ALA A 116 -3.08 6.36 16.84
N LYS A 117 -2.99 7.05 15.70
CA LYS A 117 -3.54 6.56 14.42
C LYS A 117 -2.91 5.22 14.00
N LEU A 118 -1.59 5.10 14.14
CA LEU A 118 -0.87 3.85 13.89
C LEU A 118 -1.29 2.73 14.84
N THR A 119 -1.43 3.04 16.12
CA THR A 119 -1.83 2.06 17.15
C THR A 119 -3.23 1.53 16.90
N PHE A 120 -4.18 2.42 16.61
CA PHE A 120 -5.54 2.04 16.22
C PHE A 120 -5.55 1.28 14.88
N GLY A 121 -4.74 1.70 13.91
CA GLY A 121 -4.60 0.98 12.64
C GLY A 121 -4.07 -0.45 12.81
N MET A 122 -3.14 -0.66 13.75
CA MET A 122 -2.61 -1.99 14.09
C MET A 122 -3.68 -2.83 14.78
N GLU A 123 -4.39 -2.26 15.76
CA GLU A 123 -5.50 -2.95 16.42
C GLU A 123 -6.57 -3.36 15.40
N LEU A 124 -6.97 -2.45 14.51
CA LEU A 124 -7.90 -2.73 13.41
C LEU A 124 -7.38 -3.80 12.45
N LEU A 125 -6.10 -3.74 12.07
CA LEU A 125 -5.48 -4.76 11.22
C LEU A 125 -5.59 -6.15 11.82
N CYS A 126 -5.35 -6.26 13.13
CA CYS A 126 -5.43 -7.51 13.87
C CYS A 126 -6.87 -7.89 14.28
N LEU A 127 -7.86 -6.97 14.17
CA LEU A 127 -9.28 -7.25 14.38
C LEU A 127 -9.92 -7.91 13.15
N VAL A 128 -9.39 -7.67 11.94
CA VAL A 128 -9.90 -8.29 10.72
C VAL A 128 -9.83 -9.82 10.90
N PRO A 129 -10.99 -10.51 11.03
CA PRO A 129 -11.00 -11.96 10.96
C PRO A 129 -10.81 -12.39 9.51
N ASP A 130 -10.29 -13.60 9.29
CA ASP A 130 -10.24 -14.28 7.96
C ASP A 130 -11.59 -14.27 7.19
N ALA A 131 -12.70 -13.90 7.82
CA ALA A 131 -14.06 -13.95 7.28
C ALA A 131 -14.50 -12.72 6.46
N ALA A 132 -13.88 -11.54 6.57
CA ALA A 132 -14.41 -10.32 5.95
C ALA A 132 -14.19 -10.20 4.42
N VAL A 133 -13.55 -11.20 3.80
CA VAL A 133 -13.34 -11.28 2.33
C VAL A 133 -14.26 -12.31 1.67
N ALA A 134 -15.04 -13.07 2.44
CA ALA A 134 -16.09 -13.93 1.88
C ALA A 134 -17.16 -13.12 1.11
N GLU A 135 -17.54 -11.93 1.59
CA GLU A 135 -18.62 -11.14 0.95
C GLU A 135 -18.19 -10.35 -0.30
N GLN A 136 -16.89 -10.26 -0.60
CA GLN A 136 -16.39 -9.61 -1.83
C GLN A 136 -15.80 -10.61 -2.84
N SER A 137 -15.80 -11.90 -2.48
CA SER A 137 -15.31 -13.01 -3.32
C SER A 137 -16.42 -14.00 -3.67
N GLU A 138 -17.68 -13.57 -3.78
CA GLU A 138 -18.69 -14.34 -4.51
C GLU A 138 -18.63 -13.97 -6.01
N ARG A 139 -17.71 -14.63 -6.72
CA ARG A 139 -17.90 -14.96 -8.14
C ARG A 139 -17.89 -16.48 -8.28
N PRO A 140 -18.82 -17.08 -9.05
CA PRO A 140 -19.17 -18.48 -8.90
C PRO A 140 -18.06 -19.41 -9.40
N ALA A 141 -17.80 -20.45 -8.62
CA ALA A 141 -16.91 -21.56 -8.91
C ALA A 141 -17.55 -22.58 -9.87
N ASP A 142 -17.95 -22.14 -11.06
CA ASP A 142 -18.36 -23.06 -12.12
C ASP A 142 -17.30 -23.06 -13.23
N MET A 143 -16.91 -24.27 -13.65
CA MET A 143 -15.97 -24.63 -14.73
C MET A 143 -14.53 -24.99 -14.32
N ALA A 144 -14.36 -25.89 -13.35
CA ALA A 144 -13.16 -26.72 -13.24
C ALA A 144 -13.48 -28.14 -12.73
N ALA A 145 -14.51 -28.76 -13.31
CA ALA A 145 -14.81 -30.17 -13.13
C ALA A 145 -14.90 -30.83 -14.50
N ALA A 146 -13.75 -31.23 -15.04
CA ALA A 146 -13.66 -32.28 -16.06
C ALA A 146 -12.22 -32.80 -16.15
N SER A 147 -12.00 -33.95 -15.51
CA SER A 147 -11.35 -35.16 -16.04
C SER A 147 -10.33 -35.77 -15.07
N SER A 148 -10.81 -36.73 -14.29
CA SER A 148 -10.01 -37.83 -13.75
C SER A 148 -9.53 -38.70 -14.93
N ASP A 149 -8.27 -39.15 -14.94
CA ASP A 149 -7.94 -40.55 -14.59
C ASP A 149 -6.44 -40.87 -14.72
N GLN A 150 -5.94 -41.58 -13.70
CA GLN A 150 -4.82 -42.52 -13.62
C GLN A 150 -3.41 -42.22 -14.18
N GLY A 151 -2.42 -42.37 -13.28
CA GLY A 151 -1.21 -43.15 -13.60
C GLY A 151 0.11 -42.70 -12.97
N ALA A 152 0.55 -43.45 -11.96
CA ALA A 152 1.96 -43.74 -11.61
C ALA A 152 2.82 -42.67 -10.89
N LEU A 153 3.15 -43.01 -9.63
CA LEU A 153 4.50 -42.94 -9.02
C LEU A 153 5.37 -41.71 -9.33
N GLN A 154 5.29 -40.66 -8.50
CA GLN A 154 6.45 -39.81 -8.24
C GLN A 154 6.37 -39.14 -6.85
N VAL A 155 6.58 -39.93 -5.81
CA VAL A 155 6.84 -39.43 -4.45
C VAL A 155 8.31 -38.98 -4.39
N ALA A 156 8.61 -37.83 -5.00
CA ALA A 156 9.91 -37.13 -4.88
C ALA A 156 9.90 -35.67 -5.37
N GLY A 157 8.77 -35.14 -5.85
CA GLY A 157 8.68 -33.82 -6.50
C GLY A 157 7.67 -32.86 -5.85
N LEU A 158 7.43 -32.98 -4.54
CA LEU A 158 6.52 -32.12 -3.76
C LEU A 158 7.26 -30.95 -3.09
N LEU A 159 8.31 -30.43 -3.72
CA LEU A 159 8.49 -28.98 -3.71
C LEU A 159 7.56 -28.48 -4.82
N ASP A 160 6.54 -27.75 -4.40
CA ASP A 160 5.30 -27.52 -5.16
C ASP A 160 5.59 -26.90 -6.54
N ARG A 161 4.99 -27.40 -7.62
CA ARG A 161 5.22 -26.87 -8.99
C ARG A 161 4.90 -25.37 -9.09
N GLU A 162 4.07 -24.87 -8.18
CA GLU A 162 3.77 -23.46 -8.02
C GLU A 162 4.91 -22.66 -7.38
N ASP A 163 5.65 -23.23 -6.44
CA ASP A 163 6.83 -22.61 -5.84
C ASP A 163 7.93 -22.44 -6.89
N ASP A 164 8.11 -23.41 -7.80
CA ASP A 164 9.02 -23.31 -8.95
C ASP A 164 8.61 -22.18 -9.91
N ARG A 165 7.31 -22.10 -10.26
CA ARG A 165 6.80 -21.02 -11.13
C ARG A 165 6.93 -19.64 -10.47
N ARG A 166 6.72 -19.55 -9.16
CA ARG A 166 6.85 -18.31 -8.38
C ARG A 166 8.30 -17.88 -8.26
N TRP A 167 9.21 -18.82 -8.01
CA TRP A 167 10.65 -18.59 -8.03
C TRP A 167 11.12 -18.09 -9.40
N GLN A 168 10.68 -18.72 -10.49
CA GLN A 168 11.00 -18.29 -11.85
C GLN A 168 10.55 -16.86 -12.13
N ARG A 169 9.30 -16.50 -11.79
CA ARG A 169 8.80 -15.12 -11.94
C ARG A 169 9.61 -14.13 -11.10
N PHE A 170 9.94 -14.51 -9.87
CA PHE A 170 10.75 -13.68 -8.98
C PHE A 170 12.14 -13.40 -9.58
N ILE A 171 12.82 -14.42 -10.10
CA ILE A 171 14.09 -14.27 -10.79
C ILE A 171 13.96 -13.37 -12.03
N SER A 172 12.93 -13.55 -12.88
CA SER A 172 12.72 -12.68 -14.05
C SER A 172 12.49 -11.21 -13.67
N VAL A 173 11.83 -10.94 -12.54
CA VAL A 173 11.67 -9.57 -12.03
C VAL A 173 13.01 -9.00 -11.55
N LEU A 174 13.85 -9.79 -10.89
CA LEU A 174 15.19 -9.35 -10.46
C LEU A 174 16.11 -9.07 -11.65
N GLU A 175 16.05 -9.88 -12.69
CA GLU A 175 16.75 -9.67 -13.96
C GLU A 175 16.32 -8.35 -14.63
N GLY A 176 15.00 -8.11 -14.72
CA GLY A 176 14.45 -6.87 -15.25
C GLY A 176 14.81 -5.61 -14.44
N ARG A 177 15.18 -5.77 -13.16
CA ARG A 177 15.63 -4.69 -12.27
C ARG A 177 17.15 -4.55 -12.19
N SER A 178 17.90 -5.24 -13.06
CA SER A 178 19.36 -5.24 -13.09
C SER A 178 20.02 -5.67 -11.78
N PHE A 179 19.34 -6.50 -10.97
CA PHE A 179 19.85 -7.00 -9.69
C PHE A 179 21.16 -7.77 -9.86
N PHE A 180 21.23 -8.61 -10.90
CA PHE A 180 22.42 -9.39 -11.26
C PHE A 180 23.50 -8.58 -11.98
N ARG A 181 23.32 -7.26 -12.17
CA ARG A 181 24.28 -6.34 -12.79
C ARG A 181 24.80 -6.75 -14.17
N GLY A 182 24.03 -7.56 -14.91
CA GLY A 182 24.45 -8.08 -16.22
C GLY A 182 25.48 -9.22 -16.16
N GLU A 183 25.75 -9.78 -14.98
CA GLU A 183 26.61 -10.95 -14.82
C GLU A 183 26.02 -12.18 -15.51
N LEU A 184 26.87 -12.96 -16.20
CA LEU A 184 26.45 -14.15 -16.92
C LEU A 184 25.99 -15.26 -15.95
N PRO A 185 24.94 -16.02 -16.30
CA PRO A 185 24.53 -17.20 -15.54
C PRO A 185 25.70 -18.17 -15.36
N GLY A 186 25.99 -18.54 -14.11
CA GLY A 186 27.10 -19.44 -13.75
C GLY A 186 28.41 -18.76 -13.31
N SER A 187 28.53 -17.42 -13.41
CA SER A 187 29.61 -16.66 -12.76
C SER A 187 29.59 -16.86 -11.24
N GLU A 188 30.75 -16.77 -10.57
CA GLU A 188 30.81 -16.83 -9.09
C GLU A 188 29.98 -15.73 -8.44
N LEU A 189 29.97 -14.53 -9.04
CA LEU A 189 29.16 -13.40 -8.57
C LEU A 189 27.67 -13.63 -8.82
N HIS A 190 27.30 -14.17 -9.98
CA HIS A 190 25.91 -14.52 -10.28
C HIS A 190 25.38 -15.59 -9.30
N THR A 191 26.18 -16.61 -9.01
CA THR A 191 25.85 -17.66 -8.04
C THR A 191 25.67 -17.09 -6.63
N ARG A 192 26.51 -16.12 -6.23
CA ARG A 192 26.35 -15.41 -4.96
C ARG A 192 25.04 -14.63 -4.91
N PHE A 193 24.72 -13.87 -5.97
CA PHE A 193 23.46 -13.12 -6.04
C PHE A 193 22.23 -14.04 -6.06
N LEU A 194 22.31 -15.20 -6.73
CA LEU A 194 21.25 -16.21 -6.69
C LEU A 194 21.02 -16.74 -5.28
N ARG A 195 22.09 -17.07 -4.53
CA ARG A 195 21.97 -17.49 -3.13
C ARG A 195 21.37 -16.42 -2.23
N GLU A 196 21.68 -15.15 -2.50
CA GLU A 196 21.09 -14.01 -1.79
C GLU A 196 19.60 -13.87 -2.11
N ALA A 197 19.23 -13.95 -3.39
CA ALA A 197 17.85 -13.95 -3.85
C ALA A 197 17.05 -15.14 -3.30
N GLU A 198 17.65 -16.33 -3.23
CA GLU A 198 17.05 -17.54 -2.67
C GLU A 198 16.76 -17.37 -1.18
N ARG A 199 17.73 -16.86 -0.41
CA ARG A 199 17.52 -16.52 1.00
C ARG A 199 16.40 -15.52 1.19
N ALA A 200 16.36 -14.47 0.37
CA ALA A 200 15.30 -13.46 0.41
C ALA A 200 13.93 -14.05 0.07
N TYR A 201 13.85 -14.94 -0.92
CA TYR A 201 12.62 -15.64 -1.30
C TYR A 201 12.14 -16.61 -0.22
N LEU A 202 13.04 -17.32 0.45
CA LEU A 202 12.69 -18.22 1.54
C LEU A 202 12.27 -17.46 2.80
N SER A 203 12.85 -16.28 3.06
CA SER A 203 12.44 -15.43 4.18
C SER A 203 11.10 -14.72 3.90
N GLU A 204 10.90 -14.23 2.68
CA GLU A 204 9.69 -13.51 2.26
C GLU A 204 9.20 -14.05 0.91
N PRO A 205 8.48 -15.18 0.88
CA PRO A 205 7.96 -15.72 -0.36
C PRO A 205 6.97 -14.74 -0.97
N PRO A 206 7.01 -14.51 -2.30
CA PRO A 206 6.03 -13.69 -2.98
C PRO A 206 4.63 -14.25 -2.73
N ARG A 207 3.68 -13.33 -2.56
CA ARG A 207 2.30 -13.64 -2.16
C ARG A 207 1.72 -14.78 -2.99
N ARG A 208 1.07 -15.73 -2.31
CA ARG A 208 0.24 -16.74 -2.97
C ARG A 208 -0.89 -16.03 -3.72
N SER A 209 -1.14 -16.45 -4.96
CA SER A 209 -2.27 -15.94 -5.73
C SER A 209 -3.57 -16.22 -4.99
N GLY A 210 -4.41 -15.20 -4.83
CA GLY A 210 -5.72 -15.33 -4.17
C GLY A 210 -5.77 -14.82 -2.72
N VAL A 211 -4.64 -14.69 -2.02
CA VAL A 211 -4.63 -14.06 -0.69
C VAL A 211 -4.48 -12.55 -0.84
N PRO A 212 -5.45 -11.74 -0.40
CA PRO A 212 -5.29 -10.29 -0.38
C PRO A 212 -4.02 -9.89 0.36
N TRP A 213 -3.26 -8.95 -0.23
CA TRP A 213 -2.89 -7.74 0.50
C TRP A 213 -2.76 -7.91 2.01
N ARG A 214 -3.79 -7.33 2.63
CA ARG A 214 -3.94 -7.06 4.03
C ARG A 214 -3.89 -8.33 4.87
N GLU A 215 -4.54 -9.42 4.45
CA GLU A 215 -4.60 -10.67 5.21
C GLU A 215 -3.22 -11.26 5.47
N SER A 216 -2.38 -11.37 4.43
CA SER A 216 -1.00 -11.85 4.60
C SER A 216 -0.20 -10.98 5.59
N ARG A 217 -0.48 -9.68 5.67
CA ARG A 217 0.15 -8.78 6.66
C ARG A 217 -0.46 -8.91 8.04
N THR A 218 -1.76 -9.18 8.14
CA THR A 218 -2.42 -9.52 9.40
C THR A 218 -1.83 -10.79 9.99
N SER A 219 -1.70 -11.86 9.21
CA SER A 219 -1.07 -13.11 9.67
C SER A 219 0.36 -12.88 10.14
N GLN A 220 1.15 -12.12 9.39
CA GLN A 220 2.52 -11.76 9.78
C GLN A 220 2.54 -10.95 11.09
N ALA A 221 1.67 -9.96 11.24
CA ALA A 221 1.59 -9.15 12.45
C ALA A 221 1.19 -9.98 13.69
N LEU A 222 0.24 -10.91 13.53
CA LEU A 222 -0.17 -11.82 14.60
C LEU A 222 0.92 -12.81 14.98
N GLN A 223 1.66 -13.34 13.98
CA GLN A 223 2.80 -14.22 14.21
C GLN A 223 3.91 -13.50 14.99
N LEU A 224 4.30 -12.29 14.53
CA LEU A 224 5.28 -11.46 15.23
C LEU A 224 4.82 -11.07 16.64
N LEU A 225 3.52 -10.83 16.82
CA LEU A 225 2.94 -10.56 18.14
C LEU A 225 3.10 -11.77 19.06
N ALA A 226 2.75 -12.97 18.60
CA ALA A 226 2.90 -14.20 19.36
C ALA A 226 4.37 -14.51 19.69
N ASP A 227 5.30 -14.22 18.78
CA ASP A 227 6.73 -14.42 19.01
C ASP A 227 7.30 -13.36 19.97
N SER A 228 6.79 -12.13 19.94
CA SER A 228 7.18 -11.06 20.87
C SER A 228 6.76 -11.34 22.31
N GLU A 229 5.68 -12.12 22.53
CA GLU A 229 5.27 -12.53 23.89
C GLU A 229 6.25 -13.52 24.52
N ARG A 230 7.07 -14.19 23.70
CA ARG A 230 8.02 -15.21 24.14
C ARG A 230 9.41 -14.65 24.45
N LEU A 231 9.72 -13.43 24.03
CA LEU A 231 11.05 -12.82 24.16
C LEU A 231 10.99 -11.48 24.90
N PRO A 232 11.91 -11.21 25.85
CA PRO A 232 11.93 -9.94 26.56
C PRO A 232 12.23 -8.79 25.59
N ALA A 233 11.54 -7.67 25.79
CA ALA A 233 11.67 -6.47 24.98
C ALA A 233 13.15 -6.00 24.92
N PRO A 234 13.73 -5.80 23.72
CA PRO A 234 15.06 -5.19 23.63
C PRO A 234 15.02 -3.78 24.22
N ARG A 235 15.95 -3.45 25.14
CA ARG A 235 16.06 -2.15 25.84
C ARG A 235 16.52 -0.98 24.94
N GLU A 236 16.35 -1.10 23.63
CA GLU A 236 16.92 -0.19 22.64
C GLU A 236 15.93 0.88 22.16
N PHE A 237 14.70 0.88 22.66
CA PHE A 237 13.75 1.93 22.32
C PHE A 237 14.07 3.20 23.09
N ALA A 238 14.08 4.31 22.37
CA ALA A 238 14.35 5.62 22.94
C ALA A 238 13.17 6.09 23.81
N SER A 239 13.46 6.38 25.08
CA SER A 239 12.55 7.13 25.94
C SER A 239 12.45 8.61 25.50
N ASP A 240 13.53 9.15 24.95
CA ASP A 240 13.65 10.58 24.62
C ASP A 240 13.69 10.84 23.11
N ALA A 241 12.85 11.75 22.63
CA ALA A 241 12.77 12.17 21.23
C ALA A 241 14.07 12.79 20.66
N SER A 242 14.97 13.23 21.53
CA SER A 242 16.26 13.87 21.20
C SER A 242 17.31 12.88 20.68
N THR A 243 17.15 11.59 20.98
CA THR A 243 18.05 10.53 20.52
C THR A 243 17.75 10.11 19.08
N LEU A 244 16.57 10.48 18.56
CA LEU A 244 16.16 10.16 17.19
C LEU A 244 16.43 11.32 16.24
N PRO A 245 16.76 11.03 14.96
CA PRO A 245 16.87 12.06 13.93
C PRO A 245 15.57 12.85 13.78
N PRO A 246 15.63 14.15 13.46
CA PRO A 246 14.46 15.02 13.33
C PRO A 246 13.53 14.56 12.20
N ASP A 247 12.26 14.95 12.29
CA ASP A 247 11.24 14.61 11.30
C ASP A 247 11.60 15.19 9.93
N ASP A 248 11.24 14.47 8.86
CA ASP A 248 11.43 14.96 7.52
C ASP A 248 10.53 16.20 7.28
N SER A 249 10.95 17.10 6.39
CA SER A 249 10.15 18.29 6.08
C SER A 249 8.77 17.90 5.52
N THR A 250 7.75 18.59 6.01
CA THR A 250 6.36 18.49 5.54
C THR A 250 6.00 19.56 4.50
N SER A 251 6.97 20.36 4.05
CA SER A 251 6.75 21.45 3.09
C SER A 251 6.12 20.99 1.78
N TRP A 252 6.34 19.74 1.38
CA TRP A 252 5.73 19.14 0.18
C TRP A 252 4.20 18.94 0.30
N MET A 253 3.61 19.02 1.50
CA MET A 253 2.16 18.98 1.70
C MET A 253 1.50 20.35 1.56
N ALA A 254 2.26 21.44 1.71
CA ALA A 254 1.75 22.80 1.59
C ALA A 254 1.75 23.21 0.12
N LEU A 255 0.71 22.81 -0.61
CA LEU A 255 0.47 23.30 -1.96
C LEU A 255 -0.39 24.56 -1.87
N SER A 256 0.11 25.67 -2.41
CA SER A 256 -0.73 26.86 -2.60
C SER A 256 -1.76 26.62 -3.71
N GLU A 257 -2.87 27.37 -3.67
CA GLU A 257 -3.92 27.30 -4.70
C GLU A 257 -3.36 27.60 -6.10
N GLU A 258 -2.48 28.59 -6.20
CA GLU A 258 -1.80 28.97 -7.44
C GLU A 258 -0.88 27.87 -7.97
N GLU A 259 -0.14 27.18 -7.09
CA GLU A 259 0.72 26.06 -7.46
C GLU A 259 -0.11 24.84 -7.89
N LEU A 260 -1.21 24.54 -7.21
CA LEU A 260 -2.12 23.47 -7.59
C LEU A 260 -2.70 23.73 -8.99
N GLU A 261 -3.23 24.93 -9.22
CA GLU A 261 -3.83 25.32 -10.49
C GLU A 261 -2.80 25.29 -11.63
N LYS A 262 -1.57 25.74 -11.37
CA LYS A 262 -0.43 25.61 -12.31
C LYS A 262 -0.10 24.16 -12.63
N THR A 263 -0.16 23.27 -11.64
CA THR A 263 0.13 21.85 -11.82
C THR A 263 -0.95 21.14 -12.62
N LEU A 264 -2.23 21.46 -12.37
CA LEU A 264 -3.37 20.95 -13.13
C LEU A 264 -3.32 21.41 -14.59
N ARG A 265 -3.07 22.71 -14.84
CA ARG A 265 -2.86 23.25 -16.19
C ARG A 265 -1.71 22.56 -16.92
N GLY A 266 -0.61 22.29 -16.22
CA GLY A 266 0.54 21.57 -16.79
C GLY A 266 0.21 20.14 -17.22
N HIS A 267 -0.62 19.41 -16.46
CA HIS A 267 -1.04 18.06 -16.83
C HIS A 267 -2.07 18.07 -17.97
N ALA A 268 -3.00 19.03 -17.99
CA ALA A 268 -3.96 19.19 -19.08
C ALA A 268 -3.24 19.46 -20.41
N ALA A 269 -2.30 20.41 -20.42
CA ALA A 269 -1.48 20.70 -21.60
C ALA A 269 -0.58 19.52 -22.01
N ALA A 270 -0.05 18.74 -21.05
CA ALA A 270 0.74 17.55 -21.35
C ALA A 270 -0.10 16.42 -21.98
N ALA A 271 -1.36 16.24 -21.53
CA ALA A 271 -2.30 15.30 -22.13
C ALA A 271 -2.66 15.70 -23.57
N GLU A 272 -2.96 16.98 -23.81
CA GLU A 272 -3.23 17.52 -25.15
C GLU A 272 -2.02 17.38 -26.10
N SER A 273 -0.81 17.58 -25.58
CA SER A 273 0.43 17.36 -26.35
C SER A 273 0.75 15.89 -26.64
N SER A 274 0.20 14.96 -25.85
CA SER A 274 0.38 13.52 -26.04
C SER A 274 -0.64 12.94 -27.02
N GLU A 275 -1.84 13.53 -27.13
CA GLU A 275 -2.86 13.14 -28.13
C GLU A 275 -2.57 13.68 -29.54
N SER A 276 -1.72 14.70 -29.67
CA SER A 276 -1.30 15.29 -30.96
C SER A 276 -0.01 14.70 -31.53
N GLY A 277 0.63 13.75 -30.83
CA GLY A 277 1.85 13.05 -31.26
C GLY A 277 1.59 11.68 -31.88
N ASP A 278 1.64 11.62 -33.21
CA ASP A 278 2.00 10.46 -34.04
C ASP A 278 1.08 9.21 -33.98
N ARG A 279 -0.02 9.24 -34.74
CA ARG A 279 -0.60 8.01 -35.33
C ARG A 279 0.13 7.74 -36.65
N PRO A 280 0.94 6.68 -36.78
CA PRO A 280 1.45 6.29 -38.08
C PRO A 280 0.29 5.85 -38.99
N ALA A 281 0.33 6.30 -40.24
CA ALA A 281 -0.66 5.96 -41.26
C ALA A 281 -0.76 4.43 -41.44
N PRO A 282 -1.97 3.87 -41.66
CA PRO A 282 -2.12 2.42 -41.80
C PRO A 282 -1.50 1.98 -43.12
N THR A 283 -0.39 1.25 -43.04
CA THR A 283 0.15 0.51 -44.18
C THR A 283 -0.68 -0.73 -44.42
N ASP A 284 -1.17 -0.88 -45.65
CA ASP A 284 -1.82 -2.06 -46.19
C ASP A 284 -1.04 -3.34 -45.88
N ARG A 285 -1.55 -4.14 -44.93
CA ARG A 285 -1.35 -5.59 -44.89
C ARG A 285 -2.67 -6.25 -44.53
N ALA A 286 -3.43 -6.55 -45.58
CA ALA A 286 -4.55 -7.46 -45.52
C ALA A 286 -4.07 -8.84 -45.01
N ALA A 287 -4.66 -9.28 -43.90
CA ALA A 287 -5.12 -10.64 -43.59
C ALA A 287 -4.96 -10.98 -42.10
N ALA A 288 -5.90 -10.51 -41.26
CA ALA A 288 -6.42 -11.21 -40.06
C ALA A 288 -7.23 -10.23 -39.17
N ASP A 289 -8.26 -9.57 -39.68
CA ASP A 289 -9.11 -8.69 -38.85
C ASP A 289 -10.59 -9.04 -38.98
N GLY A 290 -11.13 -9.55 -37.89
CA GLY A 290 -12.55 -9.81 -37.68
C GLY A 290 -12.93 -9.77 -36.19
N ASP A 291 -11.95 -9.99 -35.30
CA ASP A 291 -12.12 -9.87 -33.85
C ASP A 291 -11.70 -8.51 -33.30
N ALA A 292 -10.61 -7.91 -33.81
CA ALA A 292 -10.13 -6.61 -33.31
C ALA A 292 -11.10 -5.46 -33.63
N ASP A 293 -11.73 -5.48 -34.80
CA ASP A 293 -12.75 -4.48 -35.17
C ASP A 293 -14.01 -4.56 -34.29
N ARG A 294 -14.40 -5.77 -33.87
CA ARG A 294 -15.56 -5.99 -32.98
C ARG A 294 -15.27 -5.55 -31.56
N GLU A 295 -14.06 -5.76 -31.08
CA GLU A 295 -13.61 -5.32 -29.76
C GLU A 295 -13.46 -3.79 -29.71
N ALA A 296 -12.91 -3.19 -30.77
CA ALA A 296 -12.83 -1.75 -30.91
C ALA A 296 -14.23 -1.09 -30.97
N GLU A 297 -15.20 -1.70 -31.65
CA GLU A 297 -16.58 -1.20 -31.69
C GLU A 297 -17.29 -1.35 -30.33
N ARG A 298 -17.01 -2.43 -29.58
CA ARG A 298 -17.51 -2.59 -28.20
C ARG A 298 -16.98 -1.50 -27.27
N LEU A 299 -15.68 -1.24 -27.29
CA LEU A 299 -15.05 -0.22 -26.45
C LEU A 299 -15.54 1.19 -26.79
N ARG A 300 -15.80 1.48 -28.07
CA ARG A 300 -16.40 2.76 -28.49
C ARG A 300 -17.83 2.92 -27.95
N ARG A 301 -18.66 1.89 -28.06
CA ARG A 301 -20.04 1.92 -27.52
C ARG A 301 -20.05 2.03 -25.99
N GLU A 302 -19.07 1.44 -25.31
CA GLU A 302 -18.94 1.53 -23.86
C GLU A 302 -18.47 2.93 -23.42
N ALA A 303 -17.54 3.54 -24.16
CA ALA A 303 -17.13 4.92 -23.95
C ALA A 303 -18.27 5.93 -24.18
N GLU A 304 -19.10 5.71 -25.22
CA GLU A 304 -20.29 6.54 -25.47
C GLU A 304 -21.31 6.44 -24.33
N ARG A 305 -21.56 5.23 -23.81
CA ARG A 305 -22.44 5.02 -22.64
C ARG A 305 -21.91 5.71 -21.39
N LEU A 306 -20.60 5.63 -21.14
CA LEU A 306 -19.98 6.33 -20.01
C LEU A 306 -20.07 7.86 -20.17
N GLY A 307 -19.95 8.37 -21.40
CA GLY A 307 -20.14 9.78 -21.72
C GLY A 307 -21.57 10.27 -21.49
N GLU A 308 -22.59 9.44 -21.75
CA GLU A 308 -23.99 9.76 -21.43
C GLU A 308 -24.25 9.76 -19.92
N VAL A 309 -23.69 8.80 -19.18
CA VAL A 309 -23.78 8.77 -17.72
C VAL A 309 -23.10 9.99 -17.11
N ALA A 310 -21.93 10.38 -17.61
CA ALA A 310 -21.23 11.58 -17.15
C ALA A 310 -22.03 12.87 -17.40
N ARG A 311 -22.70 12.98 -18.57
CA ARG A 311 -23.60 14.11 -18.88
C ARG A 311 -24.84 14.12 -17.97
N SER A 312 -25.47 12.97 -17.75
CA SER A 312 -26.62 12.82 -16.85
C SER A 312 -26.28 13.20 -15.40
N VAL A 313 -25.10 12.78 -14.91
CA VAL A 313 -24.61 13.17 -13.58
C VAL A 313 -24.26 14.66 -13.54
N GLY A 314 -23.70 15.22 -14.61
CA GLY A 314 -23.44 16.65 -14.75
C GLY A 314 -24.73 17.49 -14.68
N ASP A 315 -25.79 17.06 -15.38
CA ASP A 315 -27.09 17.73 -15.37
C ASP A 315 -27.79 17.60 -14.01
N PHE A 316 -27.66 16.46 -13.32
CA PHE A 316 -28.19 16.27 -11.97
C PHE A 316 -27.50 17.18 -10.93
N VAL A 317 -26.17 17.34 -11.03
CA VAL A 317 -25.39 18.24 -10.16
C VAL A 317 -25.65 19.70 -10.50
N GLY A 318 -25.78 20.04 -11.78
CA GLY A 318 -26.13 21.38 -12.27
C GLY A 318 -27.54 21.82 -11.87
N ALA A 319 -28.53 20.93 -11.96
CA ALA A 319 -29.91 21.21 -11.54
C ALA A 319 -30.02 21.45 -10.03
N ARG A 320 -29.20 20.77 -9.22
CA ARG A 320 -29.17 20.95 -7.76
C ARG A 320 -28.48 22.26 -7.35
N ALA A 321 -27.54 22.78 -8.15
CA ALA A 321 -26.92 24.08 -7.94
C ALA A 321 -27.84 25.26 -8.32
N GLY A 322 -28.80 25.06 -9.24
CA GLY A 322 -29.78 26.07 -9.62
C GLY A 322 -30.90 26.32 -8.60
N HIS A 323 -31.20 25.35 -7.72
CA HIS A 323 -32.33 25.43 -6.79
C HIS A 323 -32.01 26.14 -5.45
N GLN A 324 -30.78 26.63 -5.25
CA GLN A 324 -30.38 27.38 -4.03
C GLN A 324 -30.18 28.89 -4.25
N ARG A 325 -30.52 29.43 -5.42
CA ARG A 325 -30.53 30.87 -5.70
C ARG A 325 -31.94 31.32 -6.13
N GLY A 326 -32.86 31.36 -5.19
CA GLY A 326 -34.23 31.79 -5.48
C GLY A 326 -35.20 31.77 -4.30
N GLU A 327 -34.76 32.08 -3.08
CA GLU A 327 -35.65 32.51 -2.00
C GLU A 327 -34.95 33.64 -1.25
N GLY A 328 -35.20 34.86 -1.73
CA GLY A 328 -35.15 36.10 -0.96
C GLY A 328 -36.57 36.60 -0.78
#